data_AF-A0A7R9QPM6-F1
#
_entry.id   AF-A0A7R9QPM6-F1
#
_cell.length_a   1.000
_cell.length_b   1.000
_cell.length_c   1.000
_cell.angle_alpha   90.00
_cell.angle_beta   90.00
_cell.angle_gamma   90.00
#
_symmetry.space_group_name_H-M   'P 1'
#
loop_
_entity.id
_entity.type
_entity.pdbx_description
1 polymer ?
#
loop_
_entity_poly.entity_id
_entity_poly.type
_entity_poly.pdbx_seq_one_letter_code
_entity_poly.pdbx_strand_id
1 'polypeptide(L)'
;MDNSVSAEDRLKVHELCKSYLGGKWAECRYFNADDDLNPKAVKLLAQMLAKFHRLDVPIPKDNTKNTMKMLFEEWLGPEDILSFKEGVVYEEIQKQKLQAFKEMDLLAEMAWLRQVVVDLNSPVVFSHNDLNRRNILVVKGDENNNQNLDLYLIDFDWSKYMYRGADLGDYFANWCQQELDFGGNDFPDDQQMLPFIDAYIAEMSLLCDDSYDKRDINSRETLLKESKQKANQRGKPNILCRTELSQQQILRSRMSGKSHENIL
;
A
#
# COMPACT_ATOMS: atom_id res chain seq x y z
N MET A 1 -20.55 15.03 -19.08
CA MET A 1 -20.36 13.88 -19.99
C MET A 1 -20.87 12.67 -19.23
N ASP A 2 -21.78 11.91 -19.84
CA ASP A 2 -22.36 10.73 -19.21
C ASP A 2 -21.29 9.62 -19.19
N ASN A 3 -20.78 9.31 -18.00
CA ASN A 3 -19.79 8.26 -17.76
C ASN A 3 -20.47 6.88 -17.60
N SER A 4 -21.72 6.73 -18.05
CA SER A 4 -22.42 5.46 -17.95
C SER A 4 -21.82 4.42 -18.90
N VAL A 5 -21.26 3.36 -18.32
CA VAL A 5 -20.76 2.20 -19.06
C VAL A 5 -21.94 1.54 -19.80
N SER A 6 -21.81 1.36 -21.11
CA SER A 6 -22.88 0.81 -21.94
C SER A 6 -23.23 -0.62 -21.52
N ALA A 7 -24.46 -1.06 -21.79
CA ALA A 7 -24.86 -2.45 -21.56
C ALA A 7 -24.02 -3.45 -22.36
N GLU A 8 -23.52 -3.01 -23.52
CA GLU A 8 -22.64 -3.79 -24.39
C GLU A 8 -21.26 -3.99 -23.76
N ASP A 9 -20.69 -2.95 -23.14
CA ASP A 9 -19.39 -3.05 -22.45
C ASP A 9 -19.49 -3.93 -21.20
N ARG A 10 -20.59 -3.86 -20.45
CA ARG A 10 -20.84 -4.78 -19.33
C ARG A 10 -20.94 -6.23 -19.78
N LEU A 11 -21.61 -6.50 -20.90
CA LEU A 11 -21.72 -7.84 -21.47
C LEU A 11 -20.36 -8.34 -21.97
N LYS A 12 -19.55 -7.46 -22.59
CA LYS A 12 -18.16 -7.77 -22.98
C LYS A 12 -17.32 -8.14 -21.77
N VAL A 13 -17.36 -7.34 -20.69
CA VAL A 13 -16.64 -7.67 -19.43
C VAL A 13 -17.14 -8.98 -18.84
N HIS A 14 -18.45 -9.23 -18.82
CA HIS A 14 -19.02 -10.48 -18.30
C HIS A 14 -18.56 -11.71 -19.08
N GLU A 15 -18.59 -11.65 -20.41
CA GLU A 15 -18.11 -12.74 -21.27
C GLU A 15 -16.58 -12.87 -21.21
N LEU A 16 -15.85 -11.75 -21.05
CA LEU A 16 -14.41 -11.75 -20.79
C LEU A 16 -14.12 -12.48 -19.46
N CYS A 17 -14.81 -12.13 -18.38
CA CYS A 17 -14.68 -12.78 -17.07
C CYS A 17 -15.00 -14.27 -17.15
N LYS A 18 -16.06 -14.66 -17.85
CA LYS A 18 -16.35 -16.09 -18.11
C LYS A 18 -15.21 -16.79 -18.86
N SER A 19 -14.65 -16.13 -19.87
CA SER A 19 -13.57 -16.72 -20.69
C SER A 19 -12.22 -16.76 -19.97
N TYR A 20 -11.89 -15.78 -19.12
CA TYR A 20 -10.61 -15.66 -18.43
C TYR A 20 -10.59 -16.34 -17.05
N LEU A 21 -11.69 -16.25 -16.28
CA LEU A 21 -11.84 -16.96 -15.00
C LEU A 21 -12.36 -18.39 -15.19
N GLY A 22 -12.63 -18.79 -16.44
CA GLY A 22 -12.86 -20.18 -16.83
C GLY A 22 -14.06 -20.86 -16.17
N GLY A 23 -14.99 -20.13 -15.56
CA GLY A 23 -16.24 -20.67 -14.97
C GLY A 23 -16.06 -21.85 -14.01
N LYS A 24 -14.83 -22.16 -13.58
CA LYS A 24 -14.55 -23.22 -12.63
C LYS A 24 -14.61 -22.62 -11.25
N TRP A 25 -15.70 -22.93 -10.56
CA TRP A 25 -15.73 -22.87 -9.11
C TRP A 25 -14.64 -23.80 -8.58
N ALA A 26 -13.48 -23.23 -8.27
CA ALA A 26 -12.46 -23.93 -7.51
C ALA A 26 -12.76 -23.72 -6.02
N GLU A 27 -12.67 -24.79 -5.24
CA GLU A 27 -12.70 -24.65 -3.78
C GLU A 27 -11.50 -23.80 -3.37
N CYS A 28 -11.79 -22.60 -2.90
CA CYS A 28 -10.79 -21.63 -2.49
C CYS A 28 -11.18 -21.03 -1.14
N ARG A 29 -10.18 -20.47 -0.47
CA ARG A 29 -10.35 -19.67 0.73
C ARG A 29 -9.53 -18.39 0.59
N TYR A 30 -9.90 -17.36 1.34
CA TYR A 30 -9.04 -16.20 1.49
C TYR A 30 -7.72 -16.59 2.17
N PHE A 31 -6.67 -15.86 1.82
CA PHE A 31 -5.42 -15.85 2.55
C PHE A 31 -5.68 -15.40 4.00
N ASN A 32 -4.96 -15.97 4.96
CA ASN A 32 -5.16 -15.68 6.38
C ASN A 32 -3.83 -15.53 7.12
N ALA A 33 -3.89 -15.29 8.43
CA ALA A 33 -2.71 -15.07 9.25
C ALA A 33 -1.76 -16.28 9.33
N ASP A 34 -2.24 -17.52 9.13
CA ASP A 34 -1.37 -18.69 9.12
C ASP A 34 -0.54 -18.76 7.83
N ASP A 35 -1.10 -18.29 6.71
CA ASP A 35 -0.40 -18.25 5.43
C ASP A 35 0.75 -17.24 5.45
N ASP A 36 0.59 -16.16 6.20
CA ASP A 36 1.63 -15.15 6.45
C ASP A 36 2.83 -15.70 7.22
N LEU A 37 2.64 -16.80 7.95
CA LEU A 37 3.71 -17.53 8.65
C LEU A 37 4.22 -18.71 7.82
N ASN A 38 3.61 -19.03 6.68
CA ASN A 38 3.98 -20.13 5.82
C ASN A 38 5.02 -19.66 4.77
N PRO A 39 6.29 -20.11 4.86
CA PRO A 39 7.35 -19.64 3.97
C PRO A 39 7.05 -19.90 2.48
N LYS A 40 6.30 -20.96 2.17
CA LYS A 40 5.91 -21.28 0.80
C LYS A 40 4.86 -20.30 0.28
N ALA A 41 3.86 -19.97 1.09
CA ALA A 41 2.82 -19.03 0.72
C ALA A 41 3.39 -17.63 0.51
N VAL A 42 4.22 -17.16 1.46
CA VAL A 42 4.92 -15.86 1.39
C VAL A 42 5.78 -15.77 0.14
N LYS A 43 6.56 -16.81 -0.16
CA LYS A 43 7.39 -16.85 -1.38
C LYS A 43 6.53 -16.78 -2.64
N LEU A 44 5.46 -17.57 -2.73
CA LEU A 44 4.57 -17.59 -3.89
C LEU A 44 3.88 -16.23 -4.10
N LEU A 45 3.43 -15.60 -3.03
CA LEU A 45 2.80 -14.27 -3.09
C LEU A 45 3.80 -13.23 -3.59
N ALA A 46 5.03 -13.23 -3.07
CA ALA A 46 6.09 -12.33 -3.51
C ALA A 46 6.40 -12.48 -5.01
N GLN A 47 6.48 -13.73 -5.49
CA GLN A 47 6.71 -14.02 -6.91
C GLN A 47 5.52 -13.60 -7.78
N MET A 48 4.30 -13.82 -7.31
CA MET A 48 3.08 -13.41 -8.01
C MET A 48 2.99 -11.88 -8.10
N LEU A 49 3.29 -11.16 -7.02
CA LEU A 49 3.31 -9.70 -7.02
C LEU A 49 4.41 -9.14 -7.94
N ALA A 50 5.61 -9.75 -7.95
CA ALA A 50 6.67 -9.38 -8.89
C ALA A 50 6.21 -9.50 -10.36
N LYS A 51 5.55 -10.61 -10.71
CA LYS A 51 4.96 -10.81 -12.05
C LYS A 51 3.88 -9.77 -12.35
N PHE A 52 3.01 -9.49 -11.39
CA PHE A 52 1.96 -8.48 -11.53
C PHE A 52 2.53 -7.08 -11.78
N HIS A 53 3.53 -6.66 -11.01
CA HIS A 53 4.26 -5.40 -11.18
C HIS A 53 4.97 -5.26 -12.53
N ARG A 54 5.24 -6.38 -13.22
CA ARG A 54 5.87 -6.42 -14.54
C ARG A 54 4.89 -6.40 -15.70
N LEU A 55 3.58 -6.46 -15.45
CA LEU A 55 2.58 -6.38 -16.51
C LEU A 55 2.69 -5.04 -17.24
N ASP A 56 2.77 -5.11 -18.57
CA ASP A 56 2.63 -3.95 -19.44
C ASP A 56 1.17 -3.85 -19.89
N VAL A 57 0.37 -3.14 -19.10
CA VAL A 57 -1.06 -2.99 -19.33
C VAL A 57 -1.29 -1.76 -20.21
N PRO A 58 -2.15 -1.82 -21.25
CA PRO A 58 -2.38 -0.73 -22.19
C PRO A 58 -3.27 0.41 -21.61
N ILE A 59 -2.95 0.87 -20.41
CA ILE A 59 -3.55 2.03 -19.73
C ILE A 59 -2.49 3.14 -19.51
N PRO A 60 -2.88 4.38 -19.14
CA PRO A 60 -1.92 5.46 -18.89
C PRO A 60 -0.94 5.17 -17.73
N LYS A 61 0.34 5.49 -17.93
CA LYS A 61 1.45 5.21 -16.98
C LYS A 61 1.72 6.38 -16.03
N ASP A 62 1.22 7.56 -16.37
CA ASP A 62 1.36 8.80 -15.61
C ASP A 62 0.25 8.99 -14.56
N ASN A 63 -0.59 7.97 -14.34
CA ASN A 63 -1.64 7.94 -13.32
C ASN A 63 -1.14 8.26 -11.91
N THR A 64 0.13 8.02 -11.60
CA THR A 64 0.73 8.42 -10.31
C THR A 64 0.61 9.92 -10.06
N LYS A 65 0.87 10.77 -11.07
CA LYS A 65 0.77 12.23 -10.90
C LYS A 65 -0.65 12.67 -10.63
N ASN A 66 -1.60 12.15 -11.40
CA ASN A 66 -3.03 12.43 -11.23
C ASN A 66 -3.53 11.92 -9.87
N THR A 67 -3.06 10.75 -9.43
CA THR A 67 -3.39 10.20 -8.11
C THR A 67 -2.83 11.08 -6.98
N MET A 68 -1.59 11.54 -7.09
CA MET A 68 -0.98 12.44 -6.10
C MET A 68 -1.72 13.78 -6.05
N LYS A 69 -2.11 14.34 -7.21
CA LYS A 69 -2.94 15.55 -7.29
C LYS A 69 -4.29 15.33 -6.62
N MET A 70 -5.01 14.27 -7.01
CA MET A 70 -6.31 13.92 -6.45
C MET A 70 -6.23 13.76 -4.92
N LEU A 71 -5.23 13.03 -4.42
CA LEU A 71 -5.07 12.79 -2.99
C LEU A 71 -4.73 14.07 -2.22
N PHE A 72 -3.70 14.81 -2.63
CA PHE A 72 -3.14 15.92 -1.84
C PHE A 72 -3.72 17.31 -2.17
N GLU A 73 -4.43 17.46 -3.29
CA GLU A 73 -4.92 18.75 -3.75
C GLU A 73 -6.46 18.78 -3.88
N GLU A 74 -7.12 17.63 -4.11
CA GLU A 74 -8.58 17.58 -4.36
C GLU A 74 -9.40 16.87 -3.26
N TRP A 75 -8.88 15.82 -2.63
CA TRP A 75 -9.59 15.05 -1.58
C TRP A 75 -9.14 15.42 -0.17
N LEU A 76 -7.85 15.73 -0.03
CA LEU A 76 -7.24 16.23 1.20
C LEU A 76 -6.67 17.63 0.95
N GLY A 77 -7.39 18.44 0.19
CA GLY A 77 -7.02 19.84 -0.01
C GLY A 77 -7.11 20.63 1.30
N PRO A 78 -6.45 21.80 1.40
CA PRO A 78 -6.53 22.63 2.60
C PRO A 78 -7.96 22.98 3.01
N GLU A 79 -8.84 23.21 2.03
CA GLU A 79 -10.26 23.50 2.27
C GLU A 79 -10.98 22.30 2.90
N ASP A 80 -10.78 21.09 2.37
CA ASP A 80 -11.35 19.86 2.94
C ASP A 80 -10.83 19.64 4.36
N ILE A 81 -9.50 19.70 4.56
CA ILE A 81 -8.83 19.56 5.86
C ILE A 81 -9.37 20.55 6.90
N LEU A 82 -9.62 21.79 6.50
CA LEU A 82 -10.20 22.81 7.39
C LEU A 82 -11.67 22.52 7.69
N SER A 83 -12.44 22.08 6.68
CA SER A 83 -13.85 21.70 6.87
C SER A 83 -14.04 20.49 7.81
N PHE A 84 -13.06 19.58 7.88
CA PHE A 84 -13.07 18.46 8.82
C PHE A 84 -13.16 18.90 10.29
N LYS A 85 -12.67 20.10 10.64
CA LYS A 85 -12.73 20.63 12.02
C LYS A 85 -14.08 21.25 12.38
N GLU A 86 -15.00 21.37 11.43
CA GLU A 86 -16.28 22.08 11.61
C GLU A 86 -17.53 21.23 11.32
N GLY A 87 -17.37 19.92 11.03
CA GLY A 87 -18.46 19.01 10.61
C GLY A 87 -18.75 17.80 11.51
N VAL A 88 -19.56 16.85 11.00
CA VAL A 88 -20.01 15.61 11.69
C VAL A 88 -18.84 14.79 12.27
N VAL A 89 -17.68 14.83 11.61
CA VAL A 89 -16.45 14.16 12.07
C VAL A 89 -15.96 14.75 13.39
N TYR A 90 -16.07 16.07 13.60
CA TYR A 90 -15.71 16.72 14.85
C TYR A 90 -16.59 16.27 16.01
N GLU A 91 -17.89 16.08 15.79
CA GLU A 91 -18.80 15.51 16.81
C GLU A 91 -18.42 14.07 17.18
N GLU A 92 -18.01 13.26 16.21
CA GLU A 92 -17.58 11.89 16.46
C GLU A 92 -16.23 11.81 17.18
N ILE A 93 -15.27 12.68 16.82
CA ILE A 93 -14.00 12.88 17.54
C ILE A 93 -14.26 13.26 19.01
N GLN A 94 -15.27 14.10 19.26
CA GLN A 94 -15.69 14.47 20.62
C GLN A 94 -16.25 13.27 21.38
N LYS A 95 -17.16 12.49 20.77
CA LYS A 95 -17.74 11.28 21.37
C LYS A 95 -16.68 10.23 21.70
N GLN A 96 -15.73 10.01 20.80
CA GLN A 96 -14.67 9.02 20.95
C GLN A 96 -13.47 9.54 21.78
N LYS A 97 -13.54 10.77 22.30
CA LYS A 97 -12.49 11.40 23.13
C LYS A 97 -11.10 11.38 22.47
N LEU A 98 -11.04 11.52 21.15
CA LEU A 98 -9.81 11.51 20.36
C LEU A 98 -9.11 12.88 20.43
N GLN A 99 -8.72 13.28 21.65
CA GLN A 99 -8.17 14.62 21.92
C GLN A 99 -6.89 14.89 21.13
N ALA A 100 -6.03 13.88 20.96
CA ALA A 100 -4.81 13.97 20.14
C ALA A 100 -5.10 14.35 18.67
N PHE A 101 -6.23 13.91 18.12
CA PHE A 101 -6.61 14.23 16.74
C PHE A 101 -7.07 15.69 16.59
N LYS A 102 -7.70 16.27 17.62
CA LYS A 102 -8.09 17.70 17.61
C LYS A 102 -6.89 18.63 17.63
N GLU A 103 -5.88 18.25 18.40
CA GLU A 103 -4.64 19.02 18.61
C GLU A 103 -3.66 18.85 17.44
N MET A 104 -3.90 17.88 16.56
CA MET A 104 -3.08 17.63 15.38
C MET A 104 -3.23 18.75 14.35
N ASP A 105 -2.08 19.19 13.85
CA ASP A 105 -2.00 20.08 12.69
C ASP A 105 -2.07 19.24 11.42
N LEU A 106 -3.31 18.92 11.00
CA LEU A 106 -3.56 18.08 9.84
C LEU A 106 -2.95 18.64 8.55
N LEU A 107 -2.84 19.97 8.41
CA LEU A 107 -2.18 20.58 7.24
C LEU A 107 -0.68 20.28 7.25
N ALA A 108 -0.03 20.43 8.41
CA ALA A 108 1.38 20.08 8.55
C ALA A 108 1.63 18.58 8.37
N GLU A 109 0.75 17.72 8.88
CA GLU A 109 0.85 16.26 8.68
C GLU A 109 0.66 15.87 7.21
N MET A 110 -0.25 16.52 6.47
CA MET A 110 -0.43 16.26 5.04
C MET A 110 0.74 16.76 4.19
N ALA A 111 1.29 17.93 4.50
CA ALA A 111 2.50 18.43 3.84
C ALA A 111 3.70 17.49 4.08
N TRP A 112 3.85 17.02 5.32
CA TRP A 112 4.89 16.07 5.69
C TRP A 112 4.68 14.71 4.99
N LEU A 113 3.46 14.17 4.95
CA LEU A 113 3.14 12.93 4.23
C LEU A 113 3.47 13.04 2.74
N ARG A 114 3.13 14.17 2.11
CA ARG A 114 3.49 14.44 0.70
C ARG A 114 5.01 14.37 0.50
N GLN A 115 5.79 14.98 1.40
CA GLN A 115 7.25 14.97 1.31
C GLN A 115 7.80 13.55 1.43
N VAL A 116 7.28 12.75 2.36
CA VAL A 116 7.70 11.36 2.56
C VAL A 116 7.49 10.50 1.33
N VAL A 117 6.33 10.64 0.69
CA VAL A 117 6.03 9.90 -0.54
C VAL A 117 7.01 10.29 -1.66
N VAL A 118 7.37 11.57 -1.76
CA VAL A 118 8.38 12.05 -2.71
C VAL A 118 9.77 11.50 -2.39
N ASP A 119 10.19 11.55 -1.12
CA ASP A 119 11.51 11.12 -0.66
C ASP A 119 11.73 9.60 -0.74
N LEU A 120 10.64 8.82 -0.69
CA LEU A 120 10.70 7.38 -0.95
C LEU A 120 11.14 7.09 -2.38
N ASN A 121 10.78 7.96 -3.34
CA ASN A 121 11.12 7.84 -4.76
C ASN A 121 10.90 6.42 -5.31
N SER A 122 9.82 5.78 -4.85
CA SER A 122 9.52 4.38 -5.17
C SER A 122 9.28 4.23 -6.68
N PRO A 123 9.74 3.14 -7.32
CA PRO A 123 9.46 2.90 -8.72
C PRO A 123 7.96 2.80 -9.03
N VAL A 124 7.55 3.36 -10.17
CA VAL A 124 6.18 3.20 -10.70
C VAL A 124 6.07 1.86 -11.42
N VAL A 125 5.08 1.06 -11.04
CA VAL A 125 4.75 -0.27 -11.59
C VAL A 125 3.25 -0.39 -11.80
N PHE A 126 2.80 -1.40 -12.54
CA PHE A 126 1.37 -1.73 -12.51
C PHE A 126 1.06 -2.41 -11.16
N SER A 127 0.39 -1.68 -10.27
CA SER A 127 0.11 -2.10 -8.89
C SER A 127 -1.37 -2.42 -8.71
N HIS A 128 -1.65 -3.26 -7.72
CA HIS A 128 -2.98 -3.65 -7.30
C HIS A 128 -3.71 -2.51 -6.58
N ASN A 129 -2.99 -1.79 -5.71
CA ASN A 129 -3.41 -0.71 -4.81
C ASN A 129 -4.46 -1.07 -3.76
N ASP A 130 -4.70 -2.36 -3.56
CA ASP A 130 -5.56 -2.90 -2.49
C ASP A 130 -5.15 -4.33 -2.15
N LEU A 131 -3.85 -4.56 -1.92
CA LEU A 131 -3.30 -5.90 -1.68
C LEU A 131 -3.54 -6.37 -0.24
N ASN A 132 -4.82 -6.46 0.14
CA ASN A 132 -5.24 -7.02 1.42
C ASN A 132 -5.49 -8.54 1.32
N ARG A 133 -5.57 -9.23 2.46
CA ARG A 133 -5.73 -10.70 2.49
C ARG A 133 -6.99 -11.22 1.79
N ARG A 134 -8.07 -10.43 1.75
CA ARG A 134 -9.33 -10.80 1.08
C ARG A 134 -9.18 -10.79 -0.45
N ASN A 135 -8.17 -10.10 -0.97
CA ASN A 135 -7.88 -10.03 -2.40
C ASN A 135 -6.84 -11.07 -2.83
N ILE A 136 -6.47 -12.00 -1.94
CA ILE A 136 -5.58 -13.11 -2.21
C ILE A 136 -6.35 -14.42 -1.95
N LEU A 137 -6.56 -15.21 -3.00
CA LEU A 137 -7.18 -16.52 -2.91
C LEU A 137 -6.14 -17.62 -2.82
N VAL A 138 -6.38 -18.56 -1.92
CA VAL A 138 -5.66 -19.83 -1.82
C VAL A 138 -6.54 -20.91 -2.43
N VAL A 139 -6.06 -21.56 -3.48
CA VAL A 139 -6.75 -22.67 -4.16
C VAL A 139 -6.12 -23.99 -3.71
N LYS A 140 -6.95 -24.95 -3.29
CA LYS A 140 -6.47 -26.32 -3.02
C LYS A 140 -6.03 -26.96 -4.33
N GLY A 141 -4.77 -27.42 -4.39
CA GLY A 141 -4.33 -28.35 -5.41
C GLY A 141 -5.09 -29.69 -5.34
N ASP A 142 -5.16 -30.39 -6.47
CA ASP A 142 -5.79 -31.71 -6.60
C ASP A 142 -5.19 -32.71 -5.59
N GLU A 143 -6.01 -33.57 -4.98
CA GLU A 143 -5.62 -34.46 -3.85
C GLU A 143 -4.45 -35.41 -4.17
N ASN A 144 -4.20 -35.66 -5.45
CA ASN A 144 -3.07 -36.46 -5.93
C ASN A 144 -1.72 -35.74 -5.86
N ASN A 145 -1.72 -34.45 -5.58
CA ASN A 145 -0.52 -33.62 -5.50
C ASN A 145 -0.61 -32.76 -4.24
N ASN A 146 -0.30 -33.39 -3.10
CA ASN A 146 -0.21 -32.86 -1.72
C ASN A 146 0.75 -31.64 -1.55
N GLN A 147 1.12 -30.98 -2.64
CA GLN A 147 2.18 -29.98 -2.75
C GLN A 147 1.80 -28.74 -3.58
N ASN A 148 0.65 -28.62 -4.23
CA ASN A 148 0.34 -27.37 -4.94
C ASN A 148 -0.53 -26.44 -4.07
N LEU A 149 0.15 -25.52 -3.39
CA LEU A 149 -0.44 -24.29 -2.89
C LEU A 149 -0.45 -23.31 -4.06
N ASP A 150 -1.61 -23.01 -4.61
CA ASP A 150 -1.75 -22.02 -5.68
C ASP A 150 -2.41 -20.76 -5.14
N LEU A 151 -1.85 -19.60 -5.49
CA LEU A 151 -2.35 -18.29 -5.08
C LEU A 151 -2.86 -17.53 -6.31
N TYR A 152 -3.92 -16.75 -6.11
CA TYR A 152 -4.46 -15.83 -7.11
C TYR A 152 -4.73 -14.47 -6.50
N LEU A 153 -4.34 -13.41 -7.19
CA LEU A 153 -4.81 -12.05 -6.91
C LEU A 153 -6.17 -11.85 -7.59
N ILE A 154 -7.08 -11.16 -6.92
CA ILE A 154 -8.41 -10.82 -7.41
C ILE A 154 -8.75 -9.37 -7.06
N ASP A 155 -9.86 -8.85 -7.58
CA ASP A 155 -10.38 -7.52 -7.24
C ASP A 155 -9.43 -6.36 -7.66
N PHE A 156 -9.24 -6.24 -8.98
CA PHE A 156 -8.33 -5.27 -9.59
C PHE A 156 -8.95 -3.88 -9.79
N ASP A 157 -10.04 -3.55 -9.10
CA ASP A 157 -10.81 -2.30 -9.33
C ASP A 157 -9.98 -1.04 -9.08
N TRP A 158 -8.96 -1.13 -8.20
CA TRP A 158 -8.02 -0.06 -7.90
C TRP A 158 -6.69 -0.15 -8.64
N SER A 159 -6.54 -1.15 -9.52
CA SER A 159 -5.26 -1.40 -10.19
C SER A 159 -4.93 -0.31 -11.22
N LYS A 160 -3.69 0.19 -11.16
CA LYS A 160 -3.17 1.26 -12.03
C LYS A 160 -1.66 1.33 -11.93
N TYR A 161 -1.03 2.15 -12.77
CA TYR A 161 0.37 2.51 -12.56
C TYR A 161 0.50 3.42 -11.32
N MET A 162 1.18 2.92 -10.29
CA MET A 162 1.45 3.61 -9.02
C MET A 162 2.81 3.18 -8.45
N TYR A 163 3.26 3.82 -7.38
CA TYR A 163 4.45 3.40 -6.64
C TYR A 163 4.31 1.97 -6.11
N ARG A 164 5.29 1.10 -6.39
CA ARG A 164 5.28 -0.30 -5.92
C ARG A 164 5.20 -0.40 -4.40
N GLY A 165 5.70 0.61 -3.69
CA GLY A 165 5.60 0.70 -2.24
C GLY A 165 4.17 0.65 -1.74
N ALA A 166 3.18 1.07 -2.55
CA ALA A 166 1.76 1.00 -2.21
C ALA A 166 1.35 -0.44 -1.87
N ASP A 167 1.56 -1.38 -2.79
CA ASP A 167 1.22 -2.79 -2.61
C ASP A 167 2.05 -3.44 -1.50
N LEU A 168 3.35 -3.14 -1.44
CA LEU A 168 4.22 -3.64 -0.36
C LEU A 168 3.69 -3.20 1.01
N GLY A 169 3.36 -1.91 1.14
CA GLY A 169 2.82 -1.34 2.36
C GLY A 169 1.45 -1.91 2.72
N ASP A 170 0.56 -2.13 1.74
CA ASP A 170 -0.75 -2.73 1.98
C ASP A 170 -0.65 -4.15 2.50
N TYR A 171 0.21 -4.96 1.89
CA TYR A 171 0.43 -6.34 2.33
C TYR A 171 0.93 -6.40 3.78
N PHE A 172 2.01 -5.69 4.11
CA PHE A 172 2.59 -5.76 5.45
C PHE A 172 1.74 -5.05 6.52
N ALA A 173 0.97 -4.01 6.15
CA ALA A 173 0.01 -3.41 7.09
C ALA A 173 -1.14 -4.38 7.42
N ASN A 174 -1.59 -5.17 6.44
CA ASN A 174 -2.62 -6.19 6.64
C ASN A 174 -2.10 -7.43 7.37
N TRP A 175 -0.79 -7.72 7.30
CA TRP A 175 -0.14 -8.76 8.10
C TRP A 175 -0.50 -8.66 9.59
N CYS A 176 -0.63 -7.43 10.09
CA CYS A 176 -0.89 -7.11 11.50
C CYS A 176 -2.37 -7.01 11.86
N GLN A 177 -3.21 -6.77 10.86
CA GLN A 177 -4.63 -6.53 11.09
C GLN A 177 -5.36 -7.88 11.13
N GLN A 178 -5.80 -8.30 12.31
CA GLN A 178 -6.90 -9.26 12.39
C GLN A 178 -8.20 -8.51 12.08
N GLU A 179 -9.17 -9.19 11.45
CA GLU A 179 -10.27 -8.64 10.64
C GLU A 179 -11.08 -7.45 11.22
N LEU A 180 -10.92 -7.06 12.50
CA LEU A 180 -11.59 -5.94 13.15
C LEU A 180 -10.72 -5.18 14.19
N ASP A 181 -9.41 -5.46 14.29
CA ASP A 181 -8.56 -4.87 15.33
C ASP A 181 -7.66 -3.77 14.75
N PHE A 182 -8.16 -2.53 14.80
CA PHE A 182 -7.42 -1.32 14.46
C PHE A 182 -6.34 -1.02 15.51
N GLY A 183 -5.26 -1.80 15.51
CA GLY A 183 -4.09 -1.60 16.37
C GLY A 183 -3.84 -2.68 17.41
N GLY A 184 -4.31 -3.91 17.18
CA GLY A 184 -4.09 -5.09 18.04
C GLY A 184 -2.68 -5.66 18.05
N ASN A 185 -2.06 -5.78 16.87
CA ASN A 185 -0.79 -6.49 16.66
C ASN A 185 0.30 -5.57 16.10
N ASP A 186 1.55 -5.95 16.34
CA ASP A 186 2.72 -5.20 15.90
C ASP A 186 2.98 -5.37 14.40
N PHE A 187 3.55 -4.33 13.78
CA PHE A 187 4.10 -4.37 12.42
C PHE A 187 5.18 -5.46 12.29
N PRO A 188 5.26 -6.25 11.20
CA PRO A 188 6.32 -7.24 11.05
C PRO A 188 7.68 -6.55 11.14
N ASP A 189 8.60 -7.16 11.87
CA ASP A 189 9.98 -6.68 11.88
C ASP A 189 10.71 -7.03 10.57
N ASP A 190 11.90 -6.48 10.39
CA ASP A 190 12.70 -6.67 9.19
C ASP A 190 12.99 -8.15 8.93
N GLN A 191 13.18 -8.97 9.96
CA GLN A 191 13.44 -10.41 9.78
C GLN A 191 12.22 -11.14 9.25
N GLN A 192 11.02 -10.73 9.67
CA GLN A 192 9.75 -11.27 9.20
C GLN A 192 9.43 -10.82 7.76
N MET A 193 9.82 -9.60 7.38
CA MET A 193 9.59 -9.06 6.03
C MET A 193 10.59 -9.58 4.99
N LEU A 194 11.83 -9.86 5.39
CA LEU A 194 12.93 -10.21 4.48
C LEU A 194 12.64 -11.42 3.58
N PRO A 195 12.02 -12.53 4.03
CA PRO A 195 11.68 -13.65 3.15
C PRO A 195 10.82 -13.26 1.94
N PHE A 196 9.84 -12.36 2.14
CA PHE A 196 9.02 -11.82 1.05
C PHE A 196 9.85 -10.94 0.13
N ILE A 197 10.61 -9.99 0.71
CA ILE A 197 11.42 -9.02 -0.05
C ILE A 197 12.48 -9.74 -0.90
N ASP A 198 13.14 -10.75 -0.34
CA ASP A 198 14.15 -11.54 -1.04
C ASP A 198 13.55 -12.33 -2.20
N ALA A 199 12.39 -12.96 -1.98
CA ALA A 199 11.68 -13.67 -3.03
C ALA A 199 11.21 -12.73 -4.15
N TYR A 200 10.72 -11.54 -3.79
CA TYR A 200 10.30 -10.51 -4.73
C TYR A 200 11.47 -10.01 -5.58
N ILE A 201 12.61 -9.66 -4.95
CA ILE A 201 13.81 -9.20 -5.65
C ILE A 201 14.34 -10.30 -6.58
N ALA A 202 14.44 -11.55 -6.09
CA ALA A 202 14.91 -12.67 -6.89
C ALA A 202 14.03 -12.90 -8.13
N GLU A 203 12.70 -12.87 -7.99
CA GLU A 203 11.79 -13.01 -9.12
C GLU A 203 11.92 -11.82 -10.10
N MET A 204 12.04 -10.59 -9.59
CA MET A 204 12.23 -9.41 -10.43
C MET A 204 13.54 -9.46 -11.22
N SER A 205 14.63 -9.97 -10.63
CA SER A 205 15.90 -10.20 -11.35
C SER A 205 15.73 -11.18 -12.51
N LEU A 206 14.93 -12.24 -12.33
CA LEU A 206 14.61 -13.18 -13.41
C LEU A 206 13.75 -12.54 -14.51
N LEU A 207 12.84 -11.62 -14.16
CA LEU A 207 11.88 -11.00 -15.08
C LEU A 207 12.40 -9.75 -15.80
N CYS A 208 13.45 -9.11 -15.29
CA CYS A 208 14.02 -7.88 -15.83
C CYS A 208 15.37 -8.14 -16.49
N ASP A 209 16.42 -8.17 -15.68
CA ASP A 209 17.81 -8.31 -16.05
C ASP A 209 18.64 -8.66 -14.80
N ASP A 210 19.82 -9.24 -15.00
CA ASP A 210 20.77 -9.62 -13.94
C ASP A 210 21.38 -8.43 -13.17
N SER A 211 20.91 -7.20 -13.41
CA SER A 211 21.29 -5.99 -12.68
C SER A 211 20.14 -5.40 -11.87
N TYR A 212 18.96 -6.05 -11.83
CA TYR A 212 17.83 -5.60 -11.03
C TYR A 212 18.20 -5.43 -9.57
N ASP A 213 18.73 -6.47 -8.95
CA ASP A 213 19.18 -6.49 -7.55
C ASP A 213 20.43 -5.64 -7.27
N LYS A 214 21.21 -5.30 -8.30
CA LYS A 214 22.41 -4.45 -8.20
C LYS A 214 22.11 -2.95 -8.12
N ARG A 215 20.88 -2.53 -8.39
CA ARG A 215 20.47 -1.12 -8.32
C ARG A 215 20.10 -0.78 -6.88
N ASP A 216 20.63 0.32 -6.34
CA ASP A 216 20.34 0.77 -4.97
C ASP A 216 18.84 0.91 -4.70
N ILE A 217 18.08 1.42 -5.68
CA ILE A 217 16.62 1.56 -5.58
C ILE A 217 15.91 0.21 -5.39
N ASN A 218 16.55 -0.91 -5.73
CA ASN A 218 16.01 -2.27 -5.57
C ASN A 218 16.66 -3.04 -4.42
N SER A 219 17.45 -2.36 -3.58
CA SER A 219 18.08 -2.98 -2.42
C SER A 219 17.03 -3.42 -1.39
N ARG A 220 17.40 -4.41 -0.57
CA ARG A 220 16.60 -4.84 0.59
C ARG A 220 16.20 -3.66 1.47
N GLU A 221 17.15 -2.75 1.75
CA GLU A 221 16.92 -1.57 2.58
C GLU A 221 15.85 -0.66 2.00
N THR A 222 15.92 -0.38 0.69
CA THR A 222 14.92 0.44 0.03
C THR A 222 13.54 -0.20 0.04
N LEU A 223 13.42 -1.50 -0.28
CA LEU A 223 12.12 -2.19 -0.24
C LEU A 223 11.55 -2.29 1.17
N LEU A 224 12.39 -2.50 2.20
CA LEU A 224 11.96 -2.43 3.61
C LEU A 224 11.42 -1.04 3.95
N LYS A 225 12.10 0.03 3.53
CA LYS A 225 11.66 1.41 3.74
C LYS A 225 10.31 1.70 3.06
N GLU A 226 10.15 1.30 1.81
CA GLU A 226 8.90 1.44 1.05
C GLU A 226 7.75 0.68 1.72
N SER A 227 8.01 -0.55 2.16
CA SER A 227 7.03 -1.42 2.82
C SER A 227 6.52 -0.85 4.16
N LYS A 228 7.36 -0.06 4.85
CA LYS A 228 7.03 0.54 6.14
C LYS A 228 6.28 1.87 6.04
N GLN A 229 5.93 2.34 4.84
CA GLN A 229 5.19 3.58 4.69
C GLN A 229 3.79 3.55 5.36
N LYS A 230 3.20 2.36 5.50
CA LYS A 230 1.91 2.11 6.18
C LYS A 230 2.08 1.46 7.56
N ALA A 231 3.29 1.41 8.10
CA ALA A 231 3.55 0.78 9.39
C ALA A 231 2.85 1.54 10.53
N ASN A 232 2.13 0.80 11.36
CA ASN A 232 1.55 1.29 12.60
C ASN A 232 2.30 0.61 13.76
N GLN A 233 3.20 1.32 14.45
CA GLN A 233 3.87 0.77 15.63
C GLN A 233 3.22 1.33 16.90
N ARG A 234 2.68 0.45 17.75
CA ARG A 234 2.18 0.81 19.08
C ARG A 234 3.27 1.53 19.87
N GLY A 235 2.93 2.69 20.45
CA GLY A 235 3.74 3.36 21.47
C GLY A 235 5.11 3.87 21.02
N LYS A 236 5.47 3.68 19.75
CA LYS A 236 6.60 4.35 19.11
C LYS A 236 6.05 5.29 18.08
N PRO A 237 6.09 6.58 18.37
CA PRO A 237 5.74 7.51 17.33
C PRO A 237 6.68 7.35 16.14
N ASN A 238 6.03 7.15 14.99
CA ASN A 238 6.58 6.49 13.82
C ASN A 238 7.92 7.08 13.33
N ILE A 239 8.61 6.29 12.51
CA ILE A 239 9.64 6.79 11.58
C ILE A 239 9.09 7.87 10.63
N LEU A 240 7.77 8.04 10.61
CA LEU A 240 7.06 8.94 9.74
C LEU A 240 6.15 9.92 10.53
N CYS A 241 5.13 9.50 11.28
CA CYS A 241 4.45 10.37 12.27
C CYS A 241 5.45 11.04 13.23
N ARG A 242 5.56 12.37 13.13
CA ARG A 242 6.38 13.22 13.99
C ARG A 242 6.16 12.87 15.44
N THR A 243 7.24 12.54 16.12
CA THR A 243 7.35 12.89 17.54
C THR A 243 8.71 13.36 17.91
N GLU A 244 8.65 14.28 18.87
CA GLU A 244 9.68 14.80 19.77
C GLU A 244 10.96 15.33 19.12
N LEU A 245 11.63 14.58 18.25
CA LEU A 245 12.87 15.00 17.58
C LEU A 245 12.64 16.19 16.63
N SER A 246 11.54 16.20 15.87
CA SER A 246 11.21 17.32 14.98
C SER A 246 10.73 18.56 15.75
N GLN A 247 10.05 18.38 16.90
CA GLN A 247 9.69 19.50 17.77
C GLN A 247 10.93 20.15 18.39
N GLN A 248 11.94 19.37 18.81
CA GLN A 248 13.19 19.93 19.31
C GLN A 248 13.99 20.65 18.22
N GLN A 249 13.98 20.17 16.98
CA GLN A 249 14.64 20.85 15.86
C GLN A 249 13.90 22.14 15.44
N ILE A 250 12.57 22.16 15.46
CA ILE A 250 11.77 23.36 15.19
C ILE A 250 11.84 24.37 16.35
N LEU A 251 11.90 23.90 17.60
CA LEU A 251 12.18 24.76 18.77
C LEU A 251 13.60 25.35 18.67
N ARG A 252 14.60 24.57 18.26
CA ARG A 252 15.96 25.08 18.03
C ARG A 252 16.02 26.06 16.86
N SER A 253 15.29 25.83 15.77
CA SER A 253 15.25 26.76 14.63
C SER A 253 14.53 28.06 14.98
N ARG A 254 13.41 27.99 15.71
CA ARG A 254 12.69 29.15 16.27
C ARG A 254 13.50 29.92 17.30
N MET A 255 14.30 29.25 18.15
CA MET A 255 15.25 29.90 19.06
C MET A 255 16.48 30.48 18.32
N SER A 256 16.79 30.01 17.11
CA SER A 256 17.91 30.50 16.29
C SER A 256 17.54 31.63 15.32
N GLY A 257 16.26 32.04 15.25
CA GLY A 257 15.83 33.23 14.50
C GLY A 257 15.91 33.13 12.97
N LYS A 258 16.02 31.94 12.38
CA LYS A 258 16.06 31.78 10.91
C LYS A 258 14.65 31.52 10.37
N SER A 259 14.09 32.48 9.62
CA SER A 259 12.85 32.31 8.88
C SER A 259 13.06 31.40 7.66
N HIS A 260 12.14 30.48 7.43
CA HIS A 260 12.01 29.73 6.17
C HIS A 260 10.83 30.31 5.40
N GLU A 261 11.08 31.47 4.79
CA GLU A 261 10.36 31.83 3.56
C GLU A 261 11.03 31.05 2.42
N ASN A 262 10.23 30.44 1.55
CA ASN A 262 10.59 29.63 0.38
C ASN A 262 10.55 28.10 0.57
N ILE A 263 9.41 27.55 0.98
CA ILE A 263 8.91 26.28 0.42
C ILE A 263 7.38 26.40 0.33
N LEU A 264 6.89 26.82 -0.84
CA LEU A 264 5.51 26.66 -1.31
C LEU A 264 5.55 25.72 -2.52
#